data_AF-A0A522WAZ0-F1
#
_entry.id   AF-A0A522WAZ0-F1
#
_cell.length_a   1.000
_cell.length_b   1.000
_cell.length_c   1.000
_cell.angle_alpha   90.00
_cell.angle_beta   90.00
_cell.angle_gamma   90.00
#
_symmetry.space_group_name_H-M   'P 1'
#
loop_
_entity.id
_entity.type
_entity.pdbx_description
1 polymer ?
#
loop_
_entity_poly.entity_id
_entity_poly.type
_entity_poly.pdbx_seq_one_letter_code
_entity_poly.pdbx_strand_id
1 'polypeptide(L)'
;MLYLAFVWHMHQPYYRDLDTNELHLPWVRLHGIKDYLDMVKILEHYPRIHQTFNLVPSLIEQIQAYIEGGQDTYQRLSHKRAEELNHEEKHFIREHFFSANLPNIISVHPRYYHLYLKKQRGEEFSIQEYLDLQVWFNLAWFDHICKITIPELKKLIAKGRHYSEEDKAIVLRQQIELLKEIIPTYRKFQEQGQIEVTISPYYHPITPLLCNTSIAREANKSTPLPKEKFSYPEDAQAQIRQAVELYRNTFGRPPEGMWPSEEAVSEHILPLIMEQGIRWIVTDEALLLRSLKKKRTVQVLYKPYLLKREEGDLSVIFRDRNLSDLIGFVYHGMTEPAAVADFIGHLHNIIKITKGEDCLVVIAMDGENAWEYYRNDGYDFLAHLYKCLSDDKFIQTVTVSEYLKKFPAKSNIARLGAGSWIYGNFNKWIGHEQKNRAWEYLAAARAELANLKAQ
;
A
#
# COMPACT_ATOMS: atom_id res chain seq x y z
N MET A 1 5.41 7.22 28.33
CA MET A 1 4.63 6.26 27.53
C MET A 1 5.14 6.26 26.11
N LEU A 2 5.29 5.11 25.44
CA LEU A 2 5.58 5.09 24.00
C LEU A 2 4.26 5.00 23.25
N TYR A 3 4.06 5.90 22.30
CA TYR A 3 2.93 5.84 21.38
C TYR A 3 3.43 5.27 20.05
N LEU A 4 2.76 4.23 19.56
CA LEU A 4 3.10 3.53 18.32
C LEU A 4 2.04 3.81 17.26
N ALA A 5 2.42 4.50 16.19
CA ALA A 5 1.54 4.74 15.05
C ALA A 5 1.95 3.86 13.87
N PHE A 6 1.09 2.93 13.48
CA PHE A 6 1.19 2.25 12.20
C PHE A 6 0.50 3.09 11.12
N VAL A 7 1.15 3.24 9.97
CA VAL A 7 0.63 3.86 8.76
C VAL A 7 0.84 2.88 7.59
N TRP A 8 -0.19 2.11 7.27
CA TRP A 8 -0.15 1.14 6.17
C TRP A 8 -0.58 1.80 4.87
N HIS A 9 0.28 1.77 3.86
CA HIS A 9 0.02 2.35 2.55
C HIS A 9 -0.54 1.32 1.59
N MET A 10 -1.83 1.42 1.26
CA MET A 10 -2.50 0.51 0.32
C MET A 10 -2.53 1.15 -1.06
N HIS A 11 -1.76 0.58 -1.99
CA HIS A 11 -1.65 1.10 -3.34
C HIS A 11 -1.60 -0.02 -4.38
N GLN A 12 -2.17 0.25 -5.55
CA GLN A 12 -1.82 -0.44 -6.78
C GLN A 12 -1.71 0.59 -7.90
N PRO A 13 -0.78 0.42 -8.85
CA PRO A 13 -0.78 1.19 -10.08
C PRO A 13 -2.15 1.18 -10.76
N TYR A 14 -2.40 2.19 -11.57
CA TYR A 14 -3.64 2.27 -12.34
C TYR A 14 -3.56 1.33 -13.55
N TYR A 15 -4.30 0.23 -13.49
CA TYR A 15 -4.31 -0.84 -14.49
C TYR A 15 -5.46 -0.76 -15.50
N ARG A 16 -6.37 0.18 -15.32
CA ARG A 16 -7.50 0.39 -16.23
C ARG A 16 -7.02 1.18 -17.44
N ASP A 17 -7.18 0.58 -18.61
CA ASP A 17 -7.07 1.27 -19.88
C ASP A 17 -8.30 2.16 -20.06
N LEU A 18 -8.08 3.47 -20.27
CA LEU A 18 -9.18 4.43 -20.38
C LEU A 18 -9.89 4.40 -21.74
N ASP A 19 -9.25 3.83 -22.77
CA ASP A 19 -9.80 3.72 -24.13
C ASP A 19 -10.66 2.45 -24.26
N THR A 20 -10.15 1.31 -23.79
CA THR A 20 -10.83 0.00 -23.90
C THR A 20 -11.66 -0.36 -22.69
N ASN A 21 -11.45 0.33 -21.56
CA ASN A 21 -12.03 0.02 -20.26
C ASN A 21 -11.57 -1.34 -19.66
N GLU A 22 -10.54 -1.96 -20.24
CA GLU A 22 -10.00 -3.24 -19.77
C GLU A 22 -9.06 -3.05 -18.57
N LEU A 23 -9.10 -3.98 -17.62
CA LEU A 23 -8.15 -4.05 -16.51
C LEU A 23 -7.01 -4.99 -16.90
N HIS A 24 -5.77 -4.50 -16.94
CA HIS A 24 -4.67 -5.33 -17.44
C HIS A 24 -4.15 -6.35 -16.44
N LEU A 25 -4.09 -5.98 -15.16
CA LEU A 25 -3.43 -6.77 -14.12
C LEU A 25 -4.37 -7.09 -12.95
N PRO A 26 -4.23 -8.28 -12.33
CA PRO A 26 -5.18 -8.79 -11.36
C PRO A 26 -4.94 -8.25 -9.95
N TRP A 27 -3.88 -7.47 -9.75
CA TRP A 27 -3.33 -7.17 -8.42
C TRP A 27 -4.28 -6.38 -7.53
N VAL A 28 -5.09 -5.48 -8.08
CA VAL A 28 -6.17 -4.81 -7.32
C VAL A 28 -7.15 -5.83 -6.74
N ARG A 29 -7.60 -6.79 -7.54
CA ARG A 29 -8.53 -7.83 -7.10
C ARG A 29 -7.87 -8.82 -6.14
N LEU A 30 -6.66 -9.28 -6.46
CA LEU A 30 -5.96 -10.30 -5.68
C LEU A 30 -5.47 -9.78 -4.33
N HIS A 31 -4.90 -8.57 -4.26
CA HIS A 31 -4.59 -7.93 -2.98
C HIS A 31 -5.86 -7.47 -2.25
N GLY A 32 -6.93 -7.11 -2.96
CA GLY A 32 -8.20 -6.74 -2.34
C GLY A 32 -8.83 -7.85 -1.49
N ILE A 33 -8.73 -9.11 -1.93
CA ILE A 33 -9.26 -10.26 -1.21
C ILE A 33 -8.30 -10.83 -0.14
N LYS A 34 -7.12 -10.22 -0.01
CA LYS A 34 -5.96 -10.77 0.70
C LYS A 34 -5.39 -9.84 1.76
N ASP A 35 -5.31 -8.54 1.47
CA ASP A 35 -4.56 -7.56 2.27
C ASP A 35 -5.41 -6.36 2.72
N TYR A 36 -6.37 -5.93 1.90
CA TYR A 36 -7.10 -4.68 2.16
C TYR A 36 -8.23 -4.83 3.17
N LEU A 37 -8.84 -6.02 3.29
CA LEU A 37 -10.02 -6.23 4.13
C LEU A 37 -9.65 -6.83 5.50
N ASP A 38 -8.85 -7.88 5.47
CA ASP A 38 -8.36 -8.69 6.57
C ASP A 38 -7.50 -7.88 7.57
N MET A 39 -6.61 -7.01 7.09
CA MET A 39 -5.80 -6.15 7.95
C MET A 39 -6.64 -5.19 8.80
N VAL A 40 -7.86 -4.85 8.35
CA VAL A 40 -8.83 -4.11 9.16
C VAL A 40 -9.66 -5.07 10.02
N LYS A 41 -10.16 -6.18 9.46
CA LYS A 41 -11.01 -7.13 10.21
C LYS A 41 -10.30 -7.77 11.39
N ILE A 42 -9.00 -8.03 11.33
CA ILE A 42 -8.25 -8.58 12.47
C ILE A 42 -8.38 -7.69 13.72
N LEU A 43 -8.60 -6.39 13.57
CA LEU A 43 -8.77 -5.44 14.67
C LEU A 43 -10.03 -5.70 15.52
N GLU A 44 -11.03 -6.43 15.04
CA GLU A 44 -12.21 -6.82 15.84
C GLU A 44 -11.81 -7.63 17.08
N HIS A 45 -10.69 -8.36 17.00
CA HIS A 45 -10.15 -9.16 18.10
C HIS A 45 -9.21 -8.36 19.01
N TYR A 46 -8.81 -7.15 18.61
CA TYR A 46 -7.81 -6.33 19.31
C TYR A 46 -8.28 -4.87 19.46
N PRO A 47 -9.33 -4.59 20.27
CA PRO A 47 -9.93 -3.26 20.39
C PRO A 47 -8.99 -2.16 20.93
N ARG A 48 -7.85 -2.55 21.53
CA ARG A 48 -6.82 -1.60 21.99
C ARG A 48 -5.86 -1.18 20.87
N ILE A 49 -5.89 -1.88 19.73
CA ILE A 49 -5.01 -1.61 18.60
C ILE A 49 -5.66 -0.58 17.70
N HIS A 50 -5.03 0.58 17.62
CA HIS A 50 -5.43 1.71 16.79
C HIS A 50 -4.38 1.96 15.71
N GLN A 51 -4.82 2.16 14.46
CA GLN A 51 -3.91 2.20 13.31
C GLN A 51 -4.38 3.17 12.23
N THR A 52 -3.45 3.67 11.43
CA THR A 52 -3.75 4.52 10.29
C THR A 52 -3.57 3.72 9.01
N PHE A 53 -4.53 3.83 8.11
CA PHE A 53 -4.46 3.27 6.76
C PHE A 53 -4.49 4.41 5.75
N ASN A 54 -3.65 4.30 4.74
CA ASN A 54 -3.69 5.16 3.59
C ASN A 54 -4.29 4.38 2.42
N LEU A 55 -5.36 4.91 1.82
CA LEU A 55 -5.96 4.33 0.62
C LEU A 55 -5.74 5.30 -0.53
N VAL A 56 -4.98 4.86 -1.54
CA VAL A 56 -4.77 5.71 -2.72
C VAL A 56 -6.09 5.84 -3.51
N PRO A 57 -6.49 7.05 -3.92
CA PRO A 57 -7.75 7.26 -4.64
C PRO A 57 -7.92 6.37 -5.88
N SER A 58 -6.87 6.22 -6.69
CA SER A 58 -6.88 5.33 -7.85
C SER A 58 -7.07 3.86 -7.50
N LEU A 59 -6.73 3.42 -6.28
CA LEU A 59 -7.04 2.06 -5.81
C LEU A 59 -8.53 1.93 -5.51
N ILE A 60 -9.14 2.91 -4.83
CA ILE A 60 -10.58 2.93 -4.53
C ILE A 60 -11.39 2.86 -5.84
N GLU A 61 -11.02 3.67 -6.82
CA GLU A 61 -11.66 3.67 -8.14
C GLU A 61 -11.57 2.31 -8.83
N GLN A 62 -10.41 1.66 -8.80
CA GLN A 62 -10.23 0.35 -9.43
C GLN A 62 -10.99 -0.75 -8.71
N ILE A 63 -11.06 -0.73 -7.37
CA ILE A 63 -11.91 -1.65 -6.59
C ILE A 63 -13.37 -1.50 -7.03
N GLN A 64 -13.85 -0.26 -7.16
CA GLN A 64 -15.20 0.02 -7.62
C GLN A 64 -15.44 -0.50 -9.05
N ALA A 65 -14.46 -0.37 -9.94
CA ALA A 65 -14.55 -0.90 -11.30
C ALA A 65 -14.76 -2.44 -11.33
N TYR A 66 -14.09 -3.21 -10.45
CA TYR A 66 -14.35 -4.65 -10.32
C TYR A 66 -15.76 -4.95 -9.78
N ILE A 67 -16.24 -4.16 -8.80
CA ILE A 67 -17.58 -4.33 -8.23
C ILE A 67 -18.67 -4.08 -9.29
N GLU A 68 -18.41 -3.17 -10.22
CA GLU A 68 -19.30 -2.82 -11.34
C GLU A 68 -19.21 -3.79 -12.53
N GLY A 69 -18.38 -4.85 -12.42
CA GLY A 69 -18.26 -5.90 -13.42
C GLY A 69 -17.08 -5.76 -14.36
N GLY A 70 -16.17 -4.82 -14.11
CA GLY A 70 -14.86 -4.79 -14.77
C GLY A 70 -14.09 -6.09 -14.49
N GLN A 71 -13.36 -6.56 -15.49
CA GLN A 71 -12.60 -7.80 -15.40
C GLN A 71 -11.18 -7.62 -15.91
N ASP A 72 -10.24 -8.25 -15.21
CA ASP A 72 -8.87 -8.38 -15.70
C ASP A 72 -8.68 -9.62 -16.57
N THR A 73 -7.56 -9.66 -17.30
CA THR A 73 -7.23 -10.80 -18.19
C THR A 73 -7.22 -12.13 -17.44
N TYR A 74 -6.69 -12.19 -16.21
CA TYR A 74 -6.66 -13.41 -15.41
C TYR A 74 -8.07 -13.81 -14.98
N GLN A 75 -8.90 -12.86 -14.58
CA GLN A 75 -10.29 -13.13 -14.21
C GLN A 75 -11.12 -13.63 -15.40
N ARG A 76 -11.01 -12.97 -16.56
CA ARG A 76 -11.66 -13.40 -17.81
C ARG A 76 -11.27 -14.83 -18.18
N LEU A 77 -9.97 -15.13 -18.14
CA LEU A 77 -9.46 -16.47 -18.42
C LEU A 77 -9.82 -17.48 -17.32
N SER A 78 -10.08 -17.03 -16.10
CA SER A 78 -10.62 -17.89 -15.03
C SER A 78 -12.10 -18.18 -15.23
N HIS A 79 -12.89 -17.25 -15.78
CA HIS A 79 -14.30 -17.49 -16.08
C HIS A 79 -14.51 -18.46 -17.25
N LYS A 80 -13.62 -18.44 -18.26
CA LYS A 80 -13.73 -19.31 -19.43
C LYS A 80 -13.64 -20.79 -19.03
N ARG A 81 -14.49 -21.64 -19.61
CA ARG A 81 -14.47 -23.09 -19.35
C ARG A 81 -13.15 -23.68 -19.81
N ALA A 82 -12.58 -24.60 -19.05
CA ALA A 82 -11.24 -25.12 -19.37
C ALA A 82 -11.18 -25.83 -20.74
N GLU A 83 -12.31 -26.39 -21.20
CA GLU A 83 -12.45 -27.04 -22.50
C GLU A 83 -12.49 -26.06 -23.69
N GLU A 84 -12.86 -24.80 -23.45
CA GLU A 84 -13.00 -23.75 -24.47
C GLU A 84 -11.71 -22.94 -24.67
N LEU A 85 -10.70 -23.15 -23.83
CA LEU A 85 -9.43 -22.43 -23.90
C LEU A 85 -8.69 -22.78 -25.19
N ASN A 86 -8.33 -21.75 -25.96
CA ASN A 86 -7.48 -21.89 -27.13
C ASN A 86 -5.99 -22.07 -26.74
N HIS A 87 -5.11 -22.23 -27.72
CA HIS A 87 -3.69 -22.49 -27.46
C HIS A 87 -2.98 -21.34 -26.74
N GLU A 88 -3.24 -20.09 -27.13
CA GLU A 88 -2.62 -18.90 -26.54
C GLU A 88 -3.11 -18.67 -25.10
N GLU A 89 -4.40 -18.87 -24.85
CA GLU A 89 -5.00 -18.75 -23.52
C GLU A 89 -4.48 -19.84 -22.57
N LYS A 90 -4.33 -21.08 -23.07
CA LYS A 90 -3.69 -22.18 -22.33
C LYS A 90 -2.25 -21.83 -21.97
N HIS A 91 -1.49 -21.30 -22.93
CA HIS A 91 -0.12 -20.85 -22.69
C HIS A 91 -0.08 -19.75 -21.61
N PHE A 92 -0.93 -18.73 -21.73
CA PHE A 92 -1.03 -17.66 -20.75
C PHE A 92 -1.32 -18.19 -19.34
N ILE A 93 -2.34 -19.03 -19.18
CA ILE A 93 -2.70 -19.62 -17.88
C ILE A 93 -1.52 -20.40 -17.33
N ARG A 94 -0.89 -21.26 -18.13
CA ARG A 94 0.22 -22.10 -17.70
C ARG A 94 1.43 -21.27 -17.25
N GLU A 95 1.65 -20.11 -17.87
CA GLU A 95 2.75 -19.22 -17.52
C GLU A 95 2.47 -18.35 -16.29
N HIS A 96 1.27 -17.78 -16.20
CA HIS A 96 0.96 -16.70 -15.25
C HIS A 96 0.13 -17.14 -14.04
N PHE A 97 -0.56 -18.27 -14.06
CA PHE A 97 -1.37 -18.73 -12.92
C PHE A 97 -0.54 -19.41 -11.82
N PHE A 98 0.77 -19.14 -11.81
CA PHE A 98 1.70 -19.44 -10.71
C PHE A 98 2.38 -18.18 -10.18
N SER A 99 1.88 -16.98 -10.53
CA SER A 99 2.36 -15.73 -9.96
C SER A 99 1.88 -15.58 -8.52
N ALA A 100 2.56 -16.25 -7.60
CA ALA A 100 2.40 -16.18 -6.15
C ALA A 100 3.66 -16.75 -5.47
N ASN A 101 3.89 -16.42 -4.20
CA ASN A 101 5.03 -16.94 -3.45
C ASN A 101 5.08 -18.49 -3.44
N LEU A 102 6.15 -19.07 -3.98
CA LEU A 102 6.27 -20.52 -4.12
C LEU A 102 6.31 -21.25 -2.76
N PRO A 103 7.18 -20.88 -1.80
CA PRO A 103 7.22 -21.54 -0.49
C PRO A 103 5.92 -21.44 0.30
N ASN A 104 5.31 -20.26 0.40
CA ASN A 104 4.22 -20.00 1.35
C ASN A 104 2.82 -20.18 0.76
N ILE A 105 2.65 -20.05 -0.57
CA ILE A 105 1.32 -20.06 -1.21
C ILE A 105 1.15 -21.29 -2.12
N ILE A 106 2.12 -21.56 -3.00
CA ILE A 106 1.98 -22.64 -3.99
C ILE A 106 2.29 -24.01 -3.36
N SER A 107 3.43 -24.13 -2.68
CA SER A 107 3.95 -25.42 -2.21
C SER A 107 3.15 -26.03 -1.05
N VAL A 108 2.40 -25.21 -0.32
CA VAL A 108 1.54 -25.63 0.79
C VAL A 108 0.28 -26.40 0.34
N HIS A 109 -0.05 -26.36 -0.96
CA HIS A 109 -1.19 -27.05 -1.54
C HIS A 109 -0.72 -28.15 -2.51
N PRO A 110 -0.83 -29.45 -2.15
CA PRO A 110 -0.21 -30.54 -2.91
C PRO A 110 -0.56 -30.58 -4.40
N ARG A 111 -1.83 -30.33 -4.74
CA ARG A 111 -2.27 -30.31 -6.15
C ARG A 111 -1.72 -29.10 -6.91
N TYR A 112 -1.73 -27.92 -6.30
CA TYR A 112 -1.21 -26.72 -6.94
C TYR A 112 0.30 -26.83 -7.20
N TYR A 113 1.04 -27.34 -6.21
CA TYR A 113 2.48 -27.62 -6.36
C TYR A 113 2.77 -28.71 -7.40
N HIS A 114 1.94 -29.76 -7.46
CA HIS A 114 2.07 -30.79 -8.49
C HIS A 114 1.94 -30.18 -9.90
N LEU A 115 0.98 -29.29 -10.12
CA LEU A 115 0.81 -28.58 -11.40
C LEU A 115 2.02 -27.68 -11.68
N TYR A 116 2.54 -26.97 -10.67
CA TYR A 116 3.76 -26.18 -10.82
C TYR A 116 4.94 -27.04 -11.28
N LEU A 117 5.19 -28.18 -10.62
CA LEU A 117 6.27 -29.10 -11.00
C LEU A 117 6.06 -29.69 -12.40
N LYS A 118 4.81 -29.95 -12.78
CA LYS A 118 4.45 -30.41 -14.13
C LYS A 118 4.83 -29.37 -15.19
N LYS A 119 4.51 -28.09 -14.94
CA LYS A 119 4.95 -26.96 -15.77
C LYS A 119 6.48 -26.94 -15.91
N GLN A 120 7.21 -27.06 -14.81
CA GLN A 120 8.68 -27.01 -14.81
C GLN A 120 9.31 -28.15 -15.64
N ARG A 121 8.64 -29.31 -15.73
CA ARG A 121 9.08 -30.43 -16.57
C ARG A 121 8.68 -30.31 -18.05
N GLY A 122 7.95 -29.25 -18.43
CA GLY A 122 7.47 -29.05 -19.79
C GLY A 122 6.37 -30.03 -20.21
N GLU A 123 5.67 -30.63 -19.24
CA GLU A 123 4.60 -31.60 -19.51
C GLU A 123 3.28 -30.91 -19.86
N GLU A 124 2.53 -31.49 -20.80
CA GLU A 124 1.23 -30.97 -21.22
C GLU A 124 0.13 -31.19 -20.17
N PHE A 125 -0.79 -30.22 -20.09
CA PHE A 125 -1.89 -30.24 -19.13
C PHE A 125 -3.16 -30.75 -19.80
N SER A 126 -3.84 -31.68 -19.13
CA SER A 126 -5.21 -32.08 -19.46
C SER A 126 -6.21 -30.95 -19.16
N ILE A 127 -7.43 -31.06 -19.72
CA ILE A 127 -8.52 -30.10 -19.45
C ILE A 127 -8.80 -29.98 -17.94
N GLN A 128 -8.82 -31.10 -17.21
CA GLN A 128 -9.02 -31.10 -15.76
C GLN A 128 -7.87 -30.41 -15.01
N GLU A 129 -6.63 -30.50 -15.50
CA GLU A 129 -5.48 -29.80 -14.90
C GLU A 129 -5.54 -28.29 -15.13
N TYR A 130 -6.03 -27.84 -16.28
CA TYR A 130 -6.32 -26.42 -16.50
C TYR A 130 -7.43 -25.92 -15.57
N LEU A 131 -8.52 -26.68 -15.42
CA LEU A 131 -9.60 -26.34 -14.49
C LEU A 131 -9.09 -26.28 -13.04
N ASP A 132 -8.31 -27.28 -12.62
CA ASP A 132 -7.70 -27.27 -11.29
C ASP A 132 -6.76 -26.08 -11.08
N LEU A 133 -5.98 -25.69 -12.10
CA LEU A 133 -5.09 -24.53 -12.06
C LEU A 133 -5.88 -23.21 -11.96
N GLN A 134 -6.95 -23.05 -12.75
CA GLN A 134 -7.83 -21.87 -12.69
C GLN A 134 -8.41 -21.69 -11.27
N VAL A 135 -8.86 -22.78 -10.65
CA VAL A 135 -9.38 -22.74 -9.27
C VAL A 135 -8.27 -22.44 -8.28
N TRP A 136 -7.15 -23.16 -8.33
CA TRP A 136 -6.08 -23.00 -7.34
C TRP A 136 -5.42 -21.64 -7.36
N PHE A 137 -5.18 -21.06 -8.54
CA PHE A 137 -4.66 -19.71 -8.63
C PHE A 137 -5.54 -18.74 -7.84
N ASN A 138 -6.85 -18.70 -8.14
CA ASN A 138 -7.76 -17.77 -7.48
C ASN A 138 -8.01 -18.11 -6.00
N LEU A 139 -8.09 -19.40 -5.64
CA LEU A 139 -8.35 -19.85 -4.27
C LEU A 139 -7.17 -19.60 -3.34
N ALA A 140 -5.93 -19.73 -3.85
CA ALA A 140 -4.73 -19.54 -3.05
C ALA A 140 -4.49 -18.08 -2.65
N TRP A 141 -5.06 -17.12 -3.37
CA TRP A 141 -4.94 -15.69 -3.09
C TRP A 141 -5.87 -15.17 -1.98
N PHE A 142 -6.87 -15.92 -1.54
CA PHE A 142 -7.69 -15.48 -0.40
C PHE A 142 -6.86 -15.40 0.88
N ASP A 143 -7.13 -14.39 1.72
CA ASP A 143 -6.57 -14.32 3.08
C ASP A 143 -6.84 -15.62 3.89
N HIS A 144 -5.94 -15.92 4.84
CA HIS A 144 -6.01 -17.07 5.72
C HIS A 144 -7.34 -17.15 6.50
N ILE A 145 -7.83 -16.04 7.05
CA ILE A 145 -9.08 -16.00 7.81
C ILE A 145 -10.27 -16.29 6.89
N CYS A 146 -10.28 -15.73 5.69
CA CYS A 146 -11.33 -16.00 4.70
C CYS A 146 -11.39 -17.49 4.33
N LYS A 147 -10.23 -18.13 4.13
CA LYS A 147 -10.11 -19.57 3.82
C LYS A 147 -10.69 -20.49 4.90
N ILE A 148 -10.62 -20.09 6.18
CA ILE A 148 -11.11 -20.91 7.30
C ILE A 148 -12.54 -20.57 7.74
N THR A 149 -12.99 -19.33 7.54
CA THR A 149 -14.30 -18.84 8.01
C THR A 149 -15.40 -18.96 6.96
N ILE A 150 -15.09 -18.81 5.66
CA ILE A 150 -16.07 -18.93 4.58
C ILE A 150 -16.31 -20.42 4.28
N PRO A 151 -17.51 -20.98 4.56
CA PRO A 151 -17.75 -22.42 4.48
C PRO A 151 -17.50 -23.00 3.08
N GLU A 152 -17.82 -22.26 2.03
CA GLU A 152 -17.60 -22.66 0.65
C GLU A 152 -16.11 -22.78 0.32
N LEU A 153 -15.30 -21.78 0.68
CA LEU A 153 -13.85 -21.81 0.43
C LEU A 153 -13.18 -22.94 1.21
N LYS A 154 -13.58 -23.14 2.47
CA LYS A 154 -13.09 -24.23 3.32
C LYS A 154 -13.36 -25.61 2.70
N LYS A 155 -14.57 -25.82 2.17
CA LYS A 155 -14.93 -27.07 1.46
C LYS A 155 -14.07 -27.28 0.21
N LEU A 156 -13.82 -26.22 -0.56
CA LEU A 156 -12.99 -26.30 -1.77
C LEU A 156 -11.53 -26.62 -1.45
N ILE A 157 -10.95 -26.00 -0.42
CA ILE A 157 -9.59 -26.31 0.05
C ILE A 157 -9.49 -27.78 0.47
N ALA A 158 -10.50 -28.29 1.20
CA ALA A 158 -10.55 -29.69 1.61
C ALA A 158 -10.71 -30.65 0.41
N LYS A 159 -11.45 -30.25 -0.63
CA LYS A 159 -11.58 -31.02 -1.88
C LYS A 159 -10.25 -31.15 -2.61
N GLY A 160 -9.50 -30.06 -2.70
CA GLY A 160 -8.09 -30.01 -3.09
C GLY A 160 -7.74 -30.31 -4.57
N ARG A 161 -8.59 -31.05 -5.31
CA ARG A 161 -8.38 -31.41 -6.72
C ARG A 161 -9.69 -31.86 -7.39
N HIS A 162 -9.67 -32.04 -8.71
CA HIS A 162 -10.82 -32.47 -9.50
C HIS A 162 -12.01 -31.52 -9.32
N TYR A 163 -11.72 -30.23 -9.40
CA TYR A 163 -12.74 -29.19 -9.29
C TYR A 163 -13.69 -29.22 -10.49
N SER A 164 -14.92 -28.78 -10.26
CA SER A 164 -15.91 -28.55 -11.32
C SER A 164 -15.96 -27.07 -11.73
N GLU A 165 -16.67 -26.77 -12.81
CA GLU A 165 -16.91 -25.39 -13.23
C GLU A 165 -17.75 -24.62 -12.19
N GLU A 166 -18.63 -25.30 -11.45
CA GLU A 166 -19.39 -24.72 -10.35
C GLU A 166 -18.48 -24.35 -9.17
N ASP A 167 -17.51 -25.19 -8.83
CA ASP A 167 -16.50 -24.87 -7.81
C ASP A 167 -15.73 -23.60 -8.17
N LYS A 168 -15.32 -23.48 -9.44
CA LYS A 168 -14.64 -22.30 -9.97
C LYS A 168 -15.50 -21.05 -9.86
N ALA A 169 -16.77 -21.15 -10.24
CA ALA A 169 -17.73 -20.05 -10.13
C ALA A 169 -17.92 -19.57 -8.68
N ILE A 170 -17.91 -20.49 -7.70
CA ILE A 170 -17.96 -20.17 -6.28
C ILE A 170 -16.75 -19.32 -5.88
N VAL A 171 -15.52 -19.74 -6.23
CA VAL A 171 -14.30 -19.00 -5.90
C VAL A 171 -14.35 -17.59 -6.48
N LEU A 172 -14.65 -17.46 -7.77
CA LEU A 172 -14.67 -16.16 -8.45
C LEU A 172 -15.76 -15.22 -7.90
N ARG A 173 -16.93 -15.76 -7.54
CA ARG A 173 -17.98 -14.96 -6.89
C ARG A 173 -17.53 -14.45 -5.52
N GLN A 174 -16.90 -15.30 -4.71
CA GLN A 174 -16.45 -14.88 -3.38
C GLN A 174 -15.41 -13.75 -3.43
N GLN A 175 -14.60 -13.69 -4.49
CA GLN A 175 -13.66 -12.57 -4.65
C GLN A 175 -14.40 -11.24 -4.76
N ILE A 176 -15.46 -11.18 -5.56
CA ILE A 176 -16.26 -9.96 -5.74
C ILE A 176 -17.03 -9.60 -4.46
N GLU A 177 -17.56 -10.59 -3.73
CA GLU A 177 -18.23 -10.32 -2.45
C GLU A 177 -17.28 -9.69 -1.42
N LEU A 178 -16.03 -10.17 -1.33
CA LEU A 178 -15.03 -9.57 -0.44
C LEU A 178 -14.64 -8.15 -0.89
N LEU A 179 -14.48 -7.89 -2.19
CA LEU A 179 -14.19 -6.54 -2.68
C LEU A 179 -15.28 -5.53 -2.28
N LYS A 180 -16.56 -5.94 -2.33
CA LYS A 180 -17.69 -5.11 -1.90
C LYS A 180 -17.63 -4.73 -0.42
N GLU A 181 -16.97 -5.52 0.41
CA GLU A 181 -16.87 -5.27 1.85
C GLU A 181 -15.75 -4.29 2.22
N ILE A 182 -14.72 -4.10 1.38
CA ILE A 182 -13.53 -3.29 1.70
C ILE A 182 -13.90 -1.91 2.21
N ILE A 183 -14.50 -1.07 1.35
CA ILE A 183 -14.80 0.33 1.69
C ILE A 183 -15.80 0.45 2.86
N PRO A 184 -16.91 -0.33 2.89
CA PRO A 184 -17.80 -0.36 4.06
C PRO A 184 -17.09 -0.69 5.37
N THR A 185 -16.16 -1.65 5.38
CA THR A 185 -15.40 -2.03 6.58
C THR A 185 -14.48 -0.90 7.03
N TYR A 186 -13.71 -0.28 6.12
CA TYR A 186 -12.91 0.90 6.46
C TYR A 186 -13.77 2.03 7.05
N ARG A 187 -14.94 2.29 6.48
CA ARG A 187 -15.86 3.32 6.98
C ARG A 187 -16.33 3.00 8.41
N LYS A 188 -16.79 1.76 8.66
CA LYS A 188 -17.25 1.29 9.98
C LYS A 188 -16.18 1.50 11.06
N PHE A 189 -14.95 1.07 10.82
CA PHE A 189 -13.88 1.18 11.81
C PHE A 189 -13.41 2.62 12.01
N GLN A 190 -13.45 3.44 10.96
CA GLN A 190 -13.14 4.87 11.07
C GLN A 190 -14.22 5.64 11.85
N GLU A 191 -15.48 5.25 11.72
CA GLU A 191 -16.58 5.81 12.53
C GLU A 191 -16.48 5.42 14.00
N GLN A 192 -16.00 4.21 14.30
CA GLN A 192 -15.71 3.74 15.65
C GLN A 192 -14.46 4.39 16.26
N GLY A 193 -13.63 5.04 15.45
CA GLY A 193 -12.39 5.71 15.89
C GLY A 193 -11.20 4.77 16.11
N GLN A 194 -11.34 3.47 15.83
CA GLN A 194 -10.24 2.51 15.96
C GLN A 194 -9.21 2.67 14.83
N ILE A 195 -9.63 3.17 13.67
CA ILE A 195 -8.71 3.51 12.58
C ILE A 195 -8.88 4.95 12.10
N GLU A 196 -7.83 5.43 11.45
CA GLU A 196 -7.86 6.64 10.62
C GLU A 196 -7.59 6.24 9.17
N VAL A 197 -8.38 6.77 8.22
CA VAL A 197 -8.14 6.61 6.79
C VAL A 197 -7.62 7.93 6.22
N THR A 198 -6.51 7.85 5.48
CA THR A 198 -5.84 8.99 4.83
C THR A 198 -5.77 8.81 3.33
N ILE A 199 -5.32 9.85 2.63
CA ILE A 199 -5.24 9.88 1.16
C ILE A 199 -3.80 10.03 0.64
N SER A 200 -3.63 9.81 -0.66
CA SER A 200 -2.47 10.23 -1.44
C SER A 200 -2.94 11.06 -2.63
N PRO A 201 -2.02 11.76 -3.34
CA PRO A 201 -2.32 12.30 -4.67
C PRO A 201 -2.94 11.23 -5.59
N TYR A 202 -3.96 11.60 -6.37
CA TYR A 202 -4.95 10.67 -6.94
C TYR A 202 -4.38 9.42 -7.62
N TYR A 203 -3.50 9.59 -8.61
CA TYR A 203 -2.86 8.50 -9.37
C TYR A 203 -1.45 8.16 -8.86
N HIS A 204 -1.17 8.51 -7.60
CA HIS A 204 0.11 8.32 -6.95
C HIS A 204 1.36 8.93 -7.66
N PRO A 205 1.29 10.13 -8.28
CA PRO A 205 2.47 10.74 -8.90
C PRO A 205 3.49 11.26 -7.88
N ILE A 206 4.75 11.34 -8.27
CA ILE A 206 5.80 12.04 -7.51
C ILE A 206 5.57 13.55 -7.58
N THR A 207 4.72 14.07 -6.70
CA THR A 207 4.24 15.45 -6.74
C THR A 207 5.34 16.52 -6.76
N PRO A 208 6.49 16.38 -6.06
CA PRO A 208 7.59 17.33 -6.23
C PRO A 208 8.06 17.46 -7.69
N LEU A 209 8.13 16.35 -8.44
CA LEU A 209 8.59 16.36 -9.82
C LEU A 209 7.52 16.87 -10.80
N LEU A 210 6.23 16.76 -10.46
CA LEU A 210 5.16 17.41 -11.21
C LEU A 210 5.23 18.93 -11.09
N CYS A 211 5.48 19.45 -9.87
CA CYS A 211 5.68 20.89 -9.68
C CYS A 211 6.84 21.41 -10.53
N ASN A 212 7.99 20.73 -10.47
CA ASN A 212 9.16 21.05 -11.28
C ASN A 212 10.22 19.93 -11.23
N THR A 213 10.59 19.35 -12.38
CA THR A 213 11.64 18.31 -12.43
C THR A 213 13.01 18.76 -11.94
N SER A 214 13.31 20.06 -11.95
CA SER A 214 14.55 20.61 -11.39
C SER A 214 14.67 20.41 -9.88
N ILE A 215 13.58 20.19 -9.16
CA ILE A 215 13.56 19.89 -7.72
C ILE A 215 14.37 18.61 -7.41
N ALA A 216 14.56 17.74 -8.41
CA ALA A 216 15.46 16.59 -8.29
C ALA A 216 16.86 16.97 -7.76
N ARG A 217 17.38 18.15 -8.16
CA ARG A 217 18.68 18.67 -7.74
C ARG A 217 18.70 19.24 -6.33
N GLU A 218 17.55 19.53 -5.73
CA GLU A 218 17.47 19.89 -4.30
C GLU A 218 17.78 18.68 -3.40
N ALA A 219 17.34 17.48 -3.83
CA ALA A 219 17.62 16.24 -3.12
C ALA A 219 19.02 15.68 -3.44
N ASN A 220 19.45 15.79 -4.70
CA ASN A 220 20.77 15.36 -5.15
C ASN A 220 21.30 16.23 -6.31
N LYS A 221 22.32 17.06 -6.02
CA LYS A 221 22.88 18.03 -6.97
C LYS A 221 23.40 17.40 -8.27
N SER A 222 23.85 16.15 -8.25
CA SER A 222 24.42 15.47 -9.42
C SER A 222 23.38 14.81 -10.31
N THR A 223 22.10 14.84 -9.96
CA THR A 223 21.03 14.21 -10.75
C THR A 223 20.96 14.82 -12.15
N PRO A 224 21.14 14.01 -13.21
CA PRO A 224 20.90 14.45 -14.59
C PRO A 224 19.44 14.84 -14.76
N LEU A 225 19.15 15.94 -15.44
CA LEU A 225 17.79 16.38 -15.69
C LEU A 225 17.38 16.06 -17.15
N PRO A 226 16.09 15.90 -17.43
CA PRO A 226 15.59 15.86 -18.80
C PRO A 226 15.98 17.13 -19.55
N LYS A 227 16.14 17.03 -20.88
CA LYS A 227 16.44 18.19 -21.73
C LYS A 227 15.30 19.19 -21.70
N GLU A 228 14.08 18.69 -21.78
CA GLU A 228 12.86 19.47 -21.63
C GLU A 228 12.41 19.46 -20.16
N LYS A 229 12.17 20.66 -19.62
CA LYS A 229 11.69 20.83 -18.25
C LYS A 229 10.19 20.53 -18.18
N PHE A 230 9.79 19.65 -17.27
CA PHE A 230 8.39 19.48 -16.89
C PHE A 230 8.12 20.31 -15.62
N SER A 231 7.13 21.22 -15.67
CA SER A 231 6.80 22.12 -14.56
C SER A 231 5.32 22.52 -14.64
N TYR A 232 4.45 21.72 -14.02
CA TYR A 232 3.00 21.91 -14.02
C TYR A 232 2.46 21.72 -12.60
N PRO A 233 2.73 22.68 -11.67
CA PRO A 233 2.23 22.61 -10.29
C PRO A 233 0.70 22.54 -10.20
N GLU A 234 -0.03 23.04 -11.20
CA GLU A 234 -1.49 22.91 -11.30
C GLU A 234 -1.94 21.44 -11.45
N ASP A 235 -1.12 20.59 -12.09
CA ASP A 235 -1.41 19.16 -12.22
C ASP A 235 -1.21 18.48 -10.84
N ALA A 236 -0.19 18.89 -10.07
CA ALA A 236 0.00 18.43 -8.70
C ALA A 236 -1.17 18.89 -7.79
N GLN A 237 -1.62 20.13 -7.90
CA GLN A 237 -2.77 20.65 -7.17
C GLN A 237 -4.05 19.88 -7.54
N ALA A 238 -4.27 19.59 -8.83
CA ALA A 238 -5.41 18.82 -9.29
C ALA A 238 -5.42 17.39 -8.73
N GLN A 239 -4.26 16.74 -8.61
CA GLN A 239 -4.13 15.40 -8.03
C GLN A 239 -4.51 15.37 -6.55
N ILE A 240 -4.13 16.39 -5.77
CA ILE A 240 -4.47 16.47 -4.34
C ILE A 240 -5.95 16.85 -4.17
N ARG A 241 -6.45 17.82 -4.95
CA ARG A 241 -7.86 18.25 -4.88
C ARG A 241 -8.82 17.11 -5.19
N GLN A 242 -8.58 16.37 -6.28
CA GLN A 242 -9.41 15.22 -6.67
C GLN A 242 -9.36 14.11 -5.62
N ALA A 243 -8.19 13.88 -5.00
CA ALA A 243 -8.06 12.90 -3.92
C ALA A 243 -8.94 13.25 -2.71
N VAL A 244 -8.93 14.52 -2.29
CA VAL A 244 -9.77 15.01 -1.19
C VAL A 244 -11.26 14.93 -1.54
N GLU A 245 -11.63 15.24 -2.78
CA GLU A 245 -13.02 15.13 -3.26
C GLU A 245 -13.51 13.68 -3.24
N LEU A 246 -12.75 12.74 -3.82
CA LEU A 246 -13.11 11.31 -3.80
C LEU A 246 -13.24 10.81 -2.36
N TYR A 247 -12.30 11.18 -1.48
CA TYR A 247 -12.35 10.77 -0.07
C TYR A 247 -13.61 11.30 0.62
N ARG A 248 -13.98 12.58 0.42
CA ARG A 248 -15.20 13.14 1.00
C ARG A 248 -16.45 12.39 0.53
N ASN A 249 -16.53 12.08 -0.76
CA ASN A 249 -17.64 11.31 -1.33
C ASN A 249 -17.67 9.87 -0.77
N THR A 250 -16.50 9.29 -0.50
CA THR A 250 -16.37 7.89 -0.05
C THR A 250 -16.58 7.72 1.46
N PHE A 251 -16.11 8.67 2.29
CA PHE A 251 -16.08 8.55 3.76
C PHE A 251 -16.92 9.60 4.50
N GLY A 252 -17.57 10.52 3.78
CA GLY A 252 -18.50 11.51 4.33
C GLY A 252 -17.85 12.59 5.21
N ARG A 253 -16.52 12.70 5.20
CA ARG A 253 -15.73 13.67 5.99
C ARG A 253 -14.46 14.07 5.23
N PRO A 254 -13.81 15.21 5.54
CA PRO A 254 -12.50 15.54 4.96
C PRO A 254 -11.39 14.65 5.57
N PRO A 255 -10.34 14.29 4.81
CA PRO A 255 -9.18 13.59 5.37
C PRO A 255 -8.33 14.54 6.23
N GLU A 256 -7.81 14.05 7.36
CA GLU A 256 -6.88 14.84 8.20
C GLU A 256 -5.41 14.68 7.75
N GLY A 257 -5.06 13.49 7.25
CA GLY A 257 -3.71 13.11 6.87
C GLY A 257 -3.53 12.82 5.39
N MET A 258 -2.29 12.94 4.93
CA MET A 258 -1.90 12.50 3.59
C MET A 258 -0.56 11.73 3.64
N TRP A 259 -0.48 10.65 2.88
CA TRP A 259 0.77 10.02 2.45
C TRP A 259 1.18 10.64 1.11
N PRO A 260 2.18 11.53 1.06
CA PRO A 260 2.76 11.95 -0.22
C PRO A 260 3.27 10.72 -0.95
N SER A 261 3.02 10.58 -2.25
CA SER A 261 3.41 9.38 -2.99
C SER A 261 4.88 9.04 -2.81
N GLU A 262 5.19 7.81 -2.42
CA GLU A 262 6.57 7.38 -2.11
C GLU A 262 7.23 8.21 -0.99
N GLU A 263 6.41 8.75 -0.09
CA GLU A 263 6.78 9.75 0.91
C GLU A 263 7.54 10.94 0.30
N ALA A 264 7.29 11.24 -0.97
CA ALA A 264 8.02 12.25 -1.73
C ALA A 264 7.56 13.66 -1.35
N VAL A 265 8.47 14.46 -0.81
CA VAL A 265 8.18 15.82 -0.35
C VAL A 265 9.19 16.84 -0.86
N SER A 266 8.78 18.10 -0.87
CA SER A 266 9.62 19.30 -1.10
C SER A 266 8.89 20.53 -0.56
N GLU A 267 9.54 21.68 -0.46
CA GLU A 267 8.86 22.94 -0.09
C GLU A 267 7.71 23.29 -1.05
N HIS A 268 7.86 22.95 -2.32
CA HIS A 268 6.93 23.35 -3.40
C HIS A 268 5.57 22.66 -3.34
N ILE A 269 5.44 21.57 -2.57
CA ILE A 269 4.15 20.86 -2.42
C ILE A 269 3.41 21.29 -1.15
N LEU A 270 4.06 21.96 -0.21
CA LEU A 270 3.45 22.27 1.10
C LEU A 270 2.23 23.19 0.98
N PRO A 271 2.27 24.30 0.20
CA PRO A 271 1.09 25.14 -0.01
C PRO A 271 -0.09 24.34 -0.58
N LEU A 272 0.18 23.51 -1.60
CA LEU A 272 -0.84 22.70 -2.28
C LEU A 272 -1.53 21.70 -1.33
N ILE A 273 -0.80 21.20 -0.33
CA ILE A 273 -1.32 20.28 0.69
C ILE A 273 -2.17 21.06 1.71
N MET A 274 -1.65 22.16 2.23
CA MET A 274 -2.29 22.98 3.27
C MET A 274 -3.61 23.59 2.78
N GLU A 275 -3.65 24.10 1.55
CA GLU A 275 -4.85 24.65 0.91
C GLU A 275 -6.02 23.66 0.84
N GLN A 276 -5.72 22.36 0.80
CA GLN A 276 -6.75 21.31 0.77
C GLN A 276 -7.23 20.88 2.16
N GLY A 277 -6.73 21.52 3.22
CA GLY A 277 -7.12 21.28 4.61
C GLY A 277 -6.46 20.07 5.25
N ILE A 278 -5.39 19.54 4.64
CA ILE A 278 -4.60 18.45 5.22
C ILE A 278 -3.80 18.99 6.41
N ARG A 279 -3.89 18.29 7.54
CA ARG A 279 -3.30 18.70 8.83
C ARG A 279 -2.00 17.99 9.15
N TRP A 280 -1.75 16.83 8.56
CA TRP A 280 -0.49 16.13 8.73
C TRP A 280 -0.05 15.31 7.52
N ILE A 281 1.26 15.12 7.39
CA ILE A 281 1.88 14.19 6.42
C ILE A 281 2.91 13.28 7.09
N VAL A 282 3.19 12.13 6.48
CA VAL A 282 4.28 11.22 6.85
C VAL A 282 5.39 11.24 5.80
N THR A 283 6.65 11.17 6.23
CA THR A 283 7.79 10.98 5.34
C THR A 283 8.98 10.30 6.04
N ASP A 284 10.10 10.09 5.35
CA ASP A 284 11.18 9.26 5.85
C ASP A 284 12.18 10.06 6.71
N GLU A 285 12.76 9.40 7.72
CA GLU A 285 13.75 10.00 8.62
C GLU A 285 14.93 10.68 7.91
N ALA A 286 15.34 10.22 6.72
CA ALA A 286 16.41 10.85 5.96
C ALA A 286 16.08 12.31 5.61
N LEU A 287 14.79 12.62 5.37
CA LEU A 287 14.36 13.97 5.06
C LEU A 287 14.31 14.82 6.32
N LEU A 288 13.95 14.24 7.48
CA LEU A 288 14.10 14.91 8.78
C LEU A 288 15.56 15.31 9.04
N LEU A 289 16.48 14.36 8.90
CA LEU A 289 17.91 14.60 9.17
C LEU A 289 18.50 15.63 8.21
N ARG A 290 18.07 15.63 6.94
CA ARG A 290 18.42 16.67 5.97
C ARG A 290 17.85 18.03 6.37
N SER A 291 16.59 18.08 6.77
CA SER A 291 15.89 19.31 7.17
C SER A 291 16.56 19.97 8.38
N LEU A 292 16.94 19.16 9.38
CA LEU A 292 17.54 19.64 10.62
C LEU A 292 19.06 19.78 10.56
N LYS A 293 19.72 19.17 9.56
CA LYS A 293 21.18 18.98 9.51
C LYS A 293 21.72 18.33 10.79
N LYS A 294 20.99 17.33 11.30
CA LYS A 294 21.31 16.60 12.53
C LYS A 294 21.55 15.11 12.26
N LYS A 295 22.20 14.45 13.21
CA LYS A 295 22.32 12.99 13.24
C LYS A 295 21.05 12.38 13.82
N ARG A 296 20.80 11.11 13.48
CA ARG A 296 19.72 10.31 14.03
C ARG A 296 19.92 10.12 15.54
N THR A 297 18.96 10.57 16.35
CA THR A 297 18.87 10.25 17.78
C THR A 297 17.41 10.03 18.16
N VAL A 298 17.18 9.35 19.29
CA VAL A 298 15.84 9.11 19.86
C VAL A 298 15.06 10.42 20.04
N GLN A 299 15.71 11.47 20.57
CA GLN A 299 15.08 12.77 20.82
C GLN A 299 14.79 13.57 19.54
N VAL A 300 15.41 13.20 18.43
CA VAL A 300 15.18 13.80 17.11
C VAL A 300 14.05 13.06 16.40
N LEU A 301 14.08 11.72 16.33
CA LEU A 301 13.17 10.97 15.48
C LEU A 301 11.77 10.82 16.08
N TYR A 302 11.65 10.46 17.36
CA TYR A 302 10.38 9.97 17.91
C TYR A 302 9.45 11.05 18.43
N LYS A 303 9.18 12.04 17.59
CA LYS A 303 8.23 13.14 17.85
C LYS A 303 7.76 13.78 16.54
N PRO A 304 6.56 14.39 16.54
CA PRO A 304 6.10 15.17 15.41
C PRO A 304 6.81 16.53 15.32
N TYR A 305 6.87 17.06 14.11
CA TYR A 305 7.39 18.39 13.81
C TYR A 305 6.32 19.26 13.16
N LEU A 306 6.49 20.58 13.26
CA LEU A 306 5.55 21.57 12.75
C LEU A 306 6.20 22.40 11.65
N LEU A 307 5.54 22.49 10.50
CA LEU A 307 5.83 23.44 9.43
C LEU A 307 4.80 24.57 9.50
N LYS A 308 5.27 25.81 9.60
CA LYS A 308 4.43 27.01 9.55
C LYS A 308 4.64 27.73 8.23
N ARG A 309 3.58 27.94 7.48
CA ARG A 309 3.58 28.70 6.22
C ARG A 309 2.44 29.71 6.23
N GLU A 310 2.37 30.53 5.19
CA GLU A 310 1.29 31.53 5.07
C GLU A 310 -0.07 30.85 4.87
N GLU A 311 -0.09 29.70 4.21
CA GLU A 311 -1.27 28.88 3.93
C GLU A 311 -1.77 28.11 5.16
N GLY A 312 -0.91 27.92 6.17
CA GLY A 312 -1.29 27.27 7.43
C GLY A 312 -0.16 26.51 8.12
N ASP A 313 -0.57 25.75 9.14
CA ASP A 313 0.28 24.89 9.95
C ASP A 313 0.11 23.43 9.50
N LEU A 314 1.21 22.72 9.28
CA LEU A 314 1.22 21.30 8.89
C LEU A 314 2.12 20.50 9.81
N SER A 315 1.57 19.44 10.41
CA SER A 315 2.36 18.49 11.19
C SER A 315 3.05 17.50 10.26
N VAL A 316 4.32 17.19 10.53
CA VAL A 316 5.08 16.18 9.81
C VAL A 316 5.56 15.14 10.81
N ILE A 317 5.24 13.88 10.54
CA ILE A 317 5.76 12.74 11.27
C ILE A 317 6.76 12.00 10.39
N PHE A 318 7.73 11.34 11.02
CA PHE A 318 8.81 10.68 10.32
C PHE A 318 8.89 9.21 10.71
N ARG A 319 8.93 8.32 9.70
CA ARG A 319 8.97 6.87 9.93
C ARG A 319 10.31 6.47 10.56
N ASP A 320 10.26 5.51 11.47
CA ASP A 320 11.45 4.72 11.79
C ASP A 320 11.68 3.73 10.66
N ARG A 321 12.62 4.09 9.77
CA ARG A 321 12.97 3.27 8.61
C ARG A 321 13.36 1.86 9.02
N ASN A 322 14.22 1.72 10.02
CA ASN A 322 14.75 0.41 10.40
C ASN A 322 13.63 -0.50 10.92
N LEU A 323 12.78 0.00 11.82
CA LEU A 323 11.67 -0.81 12.35
C LEU A 323 10.61 -1.14 11.29
N SER A 324 10.36 -0.22 10.36
CA SER A 324 9.45 -0.47 9.23
C SER A 324 10.03 -1.55 8.31
N ASP A 325 11.31 -1.44 7.96
CA ASP A 325 11.99 -2.36 7.05
C ASP A 325 12.20 -3.75 7.68
N LEU A 326 12.26 -3.88 9.01
CA LEU A 326 12.28 -5.18 9.68
C LEU A 326 10.98 -5.97 9.39
N ILE A 327 9.83 -5.33 9.49
CA ILE A 327 8.53 -5.93 9.14
C ILE A 327 8.46 -6.20 7.63
N GLY A 328 8.87 -5.24 6.81
CA GLY A 328 8.79 -5.37 5.35
C GLY A 328 9.68 -6.45 4.74
N PHE A 329 10.90 -6.65 5.28
CA PHE A 329 11.95 -7.36 4.55
C PHE A 329 12.79 -8.36 5.36
N VAL A 330 12.59 -8.45 6.69
CA VAL A 330 13.46 -9.28 7.54
C VAL A 330 12.68 -10.34 8.28
N TYR A 331 11.59 -9.95 8.96
CA TYR A 331 10.86 -10.83 9.88
C TYR A 331 10.17 -12.00 9.18
N HIS A 332 9.90 -11.94 7.87
CA HIS A 332 9.40 -13.09 7.12
C HIS A 332 10.40 -14.27 7.05
N GLY A 333 11.69 -14.02 7.33
CA GLY A 333 12.73 -15.06 7.45
C GLY A 333 12.90 -15.61 8.87
N MET A 334 12.16 -15.10 9.85
CA MET A 334 12.24 -15.48 11.26
C MET A 334 11.03 -16.32 11.68
N THR A 335 11.15 -17.01 12.82
CA THR A 335 9.95 -17.56 13.46
C THR A 335 9.11 -16.43 14.03
N GLU A 336 7.79 -16.60 13.96
CA GLU A 336 6.82 -15.62 14.45
C GLU A 336 7.11 -15.15 15.90
N PRO A 337 7.40 -16.03 16.88
CA PRO A 337 7.67 -15.58 18.24
C PRO A 337 8.98 -14.78 18.37
N ALA A 338 9.99 -15.10 17.55
CA ALA A 338 11.27 -14.40 17.57
C ALA A 338 11.15 -13.00 16.95
N ALA A 339 10.43 -12.88 15.83
CA ALA A 339 10.17 -11.60 15.16
C ALA A 339 9.39 -10.63 16.07
N VAL A 340 8.32 -11.11 16.71
CA VAL A 340 7.52 -10.30 17.64
C VAL A 340 8.34 -9.89 18.87
N ALA A 341 9.09 -10.82 19.46
CA ALA A 341 9.94 -10.51 20.62
C ALA A 341 11.02 -9.47 20.30
N ASP A 342 11.64 -9.55 19.11
CA ASP A 342 12.63 -8.59 18.64
C ASP A 342 12.02 -7.19 18.46
N PHE A 343 10.86 -7.10 17.79
CA PHE A 343 10.16 -5.84 17.57
C PHE A 343 9.74 -5.16 18.88
N ILE A 344 9.11 -5.90 19.80
CA ILE A 344 8.73 -5.38 21.12
C ILE A 344 9.97 -4.98 21.92
N GLY A 345 11.05 -5.77 21.84
CA GLY A 345 12.33 -5.46 22.47
C GLY A 345 12.91 -4.12 22.00
N HIS A 346 12.84 -3.82 20.71
CA HIS A 346 13.23 -2.52 20.17
C HIS A 346 12.40 -1.37 20.77
N LEU A 347 11.08 -1.51 20.86
CA LEU A 347 10.21 -0.49 21.46
C LEU A 347 10.52 -0.26 22.95
N HIS A 348 10.77 -1.32 23.71
CA HIS A 348 11.20 -1.19 25.12
C HIS A 348 12.57 -0.54 25.27
N ASN A 349 13.50 -0.78 24.34
CA ASN A 349 14.78 -0.10 24.35
C ASN A 349 14.62 1.41 24.09
N ILE A 350 13.69 1.80 23.21
CA ILE A 350 13.34 3.20 22.99
C ILE A 350 12.81 3.84 24.29
N ILE A 351 11.87 3.17 24.98
CA ILE A 351 11.32 3.63 26.27
C ILE A 351 12.42 3.86 27.31
N LYS A 352 13.40 2.96 27.41
CA LYS A 352 14.55 3.12 28.33
C LYS A 352 15.38 4.36 27.99
N ILE A 353 15.62 4.62 26.71
CA ILE A 353 16.43 5.76 26.25
C ILE A 353 15.69 7.09 26.42
N THR A 354 14.36 7.12 26.23
CA THR A 354 13.54 8.32 26.49
C THR A 354 13.35 8.61 27.98
N LYS A 355 13.86 7.75 28.87
CA LYS A 355 13.75 7.91 30.34
C LYS A 355 12.31 8.11 30.82
N GLY A 356 11.35 7.49 30.12
CA GLY A 356 9.93 7.59 30.45
C GLY A 356 9.19 8.79 29.86
N GLU A 357 9.88 9.71 29.16
CA GLU A 357 9.21 10.77 28.40
C GLU A 357 8.32 10.18 27.30
N ASP A 358 7.20 10.86 27.05
CA ASP A 358 6.26 10.49 26.00
C ASP A 358 6.90 10.68 24.62
N CYS A 359 6.85 9.64 23.78
CA CYS A 359 7.42 9.67 22.43
C CYS A 359 6.49 9.00 21.42
N LEU A 360 6.65 9.35 20.14
CA LEU A 360 5.91 8.77 19.02
C LEU A 360 6.86 7.97 18.14
N VAL A 361 6.68 6.65 18.08
CA VAL A 361 7.33 5.80 17.09
C VAL A 361 6.36 5.59 15.94
N VAL A 362 6.83 5.84 14.72
CA VAL A 362 6.01 5.71 13.50
C VAL A 362 6.57 4.56 12.67
N ILE A 363 5.68 3.61 12.36
CA ILE A 363 5.93 2.56 11.39
C ILE A 363 5.12 2.92 10.15
N ALA A 364 5.79 3.13 9.02
CA ALA A 364 5.15 3.54 7.78
C ALA A 364 5.73 2.74 6.63
N MET A 365 4.89 1.96 5.95
CA MET A 365 5.28 1.08 4.85
C MET A 365 4.09 0.65 4.00
N ASP A 366 4.37 0.09 2.83
CA ASP A 366 3.36 -0.56 2.00
C ASP A 366 2.62 -1.64 2.79
N GLY A 367 1.30 -1.67 2.63
CA GLY A 367 0.41 -2.53 3.38
C GLY A 367 0.20 -3.89 2.76
N GLU A 368 0.53 -4.13 1.49
CA GLU A 368 0.29 -5.41 0.82
C GLU A 368 1.55 -6.24 0.52
N ASN A 369 2.73 -5.63 0.49
CA ASN A 369 3.93 -6.24 -0.11
C ASN A 369 4.56 -7.35 0.73
N ALA A 370 4.48 -7.25 2.07
CA ALA A 370 5.24 -8.13 2.95
C ALA A 370 4.61 -9.53 3.09
N TRP A 371 3.28 -9.61 3.07
CA TRP A 371 2.55 -10.71 3.70
C TRP A 371 2.66 -12.04 2.96
N GLU A 372 2.81 -12.04 1.63
CA GLU A 372 3.01 -13.27 0.86
C GLU A 372 4.29 -14.04 1.23
N TYR A 373 5.26 -13.36 1.86
CA TYR A 373 6.51 -13.95 2.35
C TYR A 373 6.37 -14.54 3.76
N TYR A 374 5.32 -14.19 4.50
CA TYR A 374 5.03 -14.75 5.80
C TYR A 374 4.19 -16.02 5.68
N ARG A 375 4.29 -16.89 6.69
CA ARG A 375 3.37 -18.03 6.83
C ARG A 375 1.97 -17.50 7.10
N ASN A 376 0.97 -18.21 6.55
CA ASN A 376 -0.45 -17.84 6.70
C ASN A 376 -0.72 -16.37 6.37
N ASP A 377 0.02 -15.85 5.39
CA ASP A 377 -0.16 -14.50 4.90
C ASP A 377 -0.02 -13.41 5.97
N GLY A 378 0.94 -13.59 6.89
CA GLY A 378 1.20 -12.63 7.94
C GLY A 378 0.25 -12.68 9.14
N TYR A 379 -0.86 -13.44 9.05
CA TYR A 379 -1.85 -13.55 10.14
C TYR A 379 -1.21 -13.94 11.47
N ASP A 380 -0.35 -14.97 11.49
CA ASP A 380 0.28 -15.46 12.73
C ASP A 380 1.13 -14.35 13.39
N PHE A 381 1.90 -13.61 12.58
CA PHE A 381 2.74 -12.51 13.05
C PHE A 381 1.89 -11.35 13.58
N LEU A 382 0.91 -10.87 12.80
CA LEU A 382 0.05 -9.76 13.19
C LEU A 382 -0.77 -10.07 14.44
N ALA A 383 -1.34 -11.28 14.53
CA ALA A 383 -2.11 -11.72 15.68
C ALA A 383 -1.27 -11.75 16.97
N HIS A 384 -0.04 -12.27 16.92
CA HIS A 384 0.83 -12.28 18.08
C HIS A 384 1.36 -10.88 18.42
N LEU A 385 1.77 -10.09 17.41
CA LEU A 385 2.19 -8.71 17.61
C LEU A 385 1.10 -7.87 18.29
N TYR A 386 -0.13 -7.94 17.78
CA TYR A 386 -1.28 -7.21 18.34
C TYR A 386 -1.67 -7.70 19.72
N LYS A 387 -1.49 -8.98 20.01
CA LYS A 387 -1.67 -9.52 21.37
C LYS A 387 -0.63 -8.93 22.34
N CYS A 388 0.65 -8.96 21.98
CA CYS A 388 1.72 -8.39 22.79
C CYS A 388 1.55 -6.87 23.01
N LEU A 389 1.28 -6.12 21.94
CA LEU A 389 1.04 -4.68 22.02
C LEU A 389 -0.17 -4.34 22.87
N SER A 390 -1.24 -5.12 22.76
CA SER A 390 -2.43 -4.94 23.61
C SER A 390 -2.06 -5.12 25.08
N ASP A 391 -1.32 -6.16 25.44
CA ASP A 391 -1.02 -6.50 26.83
C ASP A 391 0.10 -5.65 27.46
N ASP A 392 0.83 -4.88 26.65
CA ASP A 392 1.90 -4.01 27.12
C ASP A 392 1.35 -2.78 27.88
N LYS A 393 2.02 -2.41 28.97
CA LYS A 393 1.61 -1.28 29.85
C LYS A 393 2.32 0.04 29.53
N PHE A 394 3.36 -0.01 28.71
CA PHE A 394 4.23 1.13 28.36
C PHE A 394 4.17 1.51 26.89
N ILE A 395 3.50 0.69 26.06
CA ILE A 395 3.26 0.94 24.66
C ILE A 395 1.75 1.13 24.44
N GLN A 396 1.38 2.20 23.76
CA GLN A 396 0.01 2.45 23.33
C GLN A 396 -0.02 2.66 21.82
N THR A 397 -0.75 1.82 21.10
CA THR A 397 -1.03 2.05 19.68
C THR A 397 -2.03 3.18 19.50
N VAL A 398 -1.85 4.01 18.47
CA VAL A 398 -2.66 5.19 18.20
C VAL A 398 -2.82 5.40 16.69
N THR A 399 -3.94 5.98 16.27
CA THR A 399 -3.97 6.68 14.99
C THR A 399 -3.10 7.95 15.07
N VAL A 400 -2.63 8.44 13.93
CA VAL A 400 -1.80 9.65 13.92
C VAL A 400 -2.58 10.85 14.42
N SER A 401 -3.84 10.99 14.00
CA SER A 401 -4.72 12.07 14.44
C SER A 401 -5.04 12.02 15.94
N GLU A 402 -5.25 10.85 16.53
CA GLU A 402 -5.42 10.73 17.99
C GLU A 402 -4.18 11.23 18.75
N TYR A 403 -3.00 10.83 18.29
CA TYR A 403 -1.75 11.29 18.89
C TYR A 403 -1.60 12.81 18.76
N LEU A 404 -1.75 13.37 17.55
CA LEU A 404 -1.55 14.80 17.30
C LEU A 404 -2.60 15.68 18.01
N LYS A 405 -3.82 15.19 18.23
CA LYS A 405 -4.84 15.87 19.04
C LYS A 405 -4.41 15.97 20.51
N LYS A 406 -3.83 14.91 21.06
CA LYS A 406 -3.36 14.86 22.46
C LYS A 406 -2.00 15.54 22.66
N PHE A 407 -1.11 15.42 21.68
CA PHE A 407 0.26 15.93 21.69
C PHE A 407 0.56 16.69 20.39
N PRO A 408 0.05 17.93 20.25
CA PRO A 408 0.32 18.74 19.07
C PRO A 408 1.81 18.93 18.82
N ALA A 409 2.20 19.01 17.55
CA ALA A 409 3.59 19.23 17.16
C ALA A 409 4.09 20.59 17.67
N LYS A 410 5.18 20.57 18.46
CA LYS A 410 5.80 21.80 19.03
C LYS A 410 7.18 22.11 18.43
N SER A 411 7.82 21.12 17.80
CA SER A 411 9.17 21.27 17.25
C SER A 411 9.08 21.84 15.84
N ASN A 412 9.42 23.11 15.65
CA ASN A 412 9.36 23.73 14.32
C ASN A 412 10.50 23.23 13.41
N ILE A 413 10.18 22.97 12.14
CA ILE A 413 11.13 22.82 11.05
C ILE A 413 11.03 24.08 10.18
N ALA A 414 12.16 24.74 9.92
CA ALA A 414 12.17 25.93 9.06
C ALA A 414 11.93 25.54 7.59
N ARG A 415 12.65 24.51 7.12
CA ARG A 415 12.59 24.00 5.75
C ARG A 415 12.60 22.48 5.75
N LEU A 416 11.65 21.88 5.06
CA LEU A 416 11.59 20.46 4.75
C LEU A 416 12.53 20.15 3.57
N GLY A 417 13.46 19.21 3.79
CA GLY A 417 14.38 18.75 2.77
C GLY A 417 13.64 17.95 1.70
N ALA A 418 13.87 18.26 0.43
CA ALA A 418 13.25 17.55 -0.68
C ALA A 418 13.80 16.12 -0.81
N GLY A 419 12.97 15.12 -1.08
CA GLY A 419 13.37 13.73 -1.28
C GLY A 419 12.19 12.76 -1.26
N SER A 420 12.47 11.46 -1.21
CA SER A 420 11.50 10.38 -1.02
C SER A 420 12.01 9.37 0.00
N TRP A 421 11.19 8.41 0.44
CA TRP A 421 11.67 7.33 1.30
C TRP A 421 12.75 6.44 0.68
N ILE A 422 12.83 6.40 -0.66
CA ILE A 422 13.85 5.63 -1.40
C ILE A 422 15.14 6.46 -1.48
N TYR A 423 16.13 6.04 -0.70
CA TYR A 423 17.48 6.65 -0.63
C TYR A 423 17.48 8.16 -0.30
N GLY A 424 16.38 8.71 0.22
CA GLY A 424 16.25 10.13 0.49
C GLY A 424 16.32 11.00 -0.76
N ASN A 425 16.05 10.51 -1.96
CA ASN A 425 16.16 11.28 -3.20
C ASN A 425 15.13 10.87 -4.26
N PHE A 426 15.19 11.46 -5.45
CA PHE A 426 14.22 11.20 -6.52
C PHE A 426 14.75 10.31 -7.65
N ASN A 427 15.96 9.74 -7.52
CA ASN A 427 16.65 9.03 -8.62
C ASN A 427 15.90 7.75 -9.09
N LYS A 428 14.96 7.26 -8.29
CA LYS A 428 14.05 6.18 -8.70
C LYS A 428 13.11 6.61 -9.84
N TRP A 429 12.77 7.90 -9.98
CA TRP A 429 11.81 8.39 -10.98
C TRP A 429 12.39 9.42 -11.97
N ILE A 430 13.61 9.90 -11.76
CA ILE A 430 14.31 10.84 -12.66
C ILE A 430 15.82 10.61 -12.60
N GLY A 431 16.60 11.08 -13.57
CA GLY A 431 18.06 10.99 -13.54
C GLY A 431 18.69 9.94 -14.45
N HIS A 432 17.93 8.91 -14.81
CA HIS A 432 18.36 7.90 -15.78
C HIS A 432 17.82 8.26 -17.17
N GLU A 433 18.55 7.92 -18.24
CA GLU A 433 18.23 8.34 -19.62
C GLU A 433 16.77 8.01 -20.01
N GLN A 434 16.31 6.77 -19.81
CA GLN A 434 14.92 6.41 -20.15
C GLN A 434 13.88 7.15 -19.30
N LYS A 435 14.18 7.43 -18.03
CA LYS A 435 13.26 8.17 -17.14
C LYS A 435 13.18 9.64 -17.54
N ASN A 436 14.32 10.25 -17.85
CA ASN A 436 14.37 11.60 -18.37
C ASN A 436 13.62 11.69 -19.70
N ARG A 437 13.79 10.70 -20.58
CA ARG A 437 13.04 10.62 -21.83
C ARG A 437 11.53 10.50 -21.62
N ALA A 438 11.10 9.75 -20.60
CA ALA A 438 9.69 9.68 -20.22
C ALA A 438 9.15 11.04 -19.75
N TRP A 439 9.91 11.80 -18.95
CA TRP A 439 9.55 13.18 -18.57
C TRP A 439 9.46 14.13 -19.77
N GLU A 440 10.36 14.00 -20.75
CA GLU A 440 10.32 14.78 -21.99
C GLU A 440 9.05 14.47 -22.81
N TYR A 441 8.68 13.19 -22.92
CA TYR A 441 7.43 12.81 -23.59
C TYR A 441 6.19 13.29 -22.84
N LEU A 442 6.20 13.24 -21.51
CA LEU A 442 5.10 13.79 -20.71
C LEU A 442 4.98 15.32 -20.91
N ALA A 443 6.10 16.04 -20.99
CA ALA A 443 6.10 17.47 -21.27
C ALA A 443 5.51 17.79 -22.66
N ALA A 444 5.89 17.02 -23.68
CA ALA A 444 5.35 17.15 -25.03
C ALA A 444 3.84 16.87 -25.08
N ALA A 445 3.38 15.78 -24.45
CA ALA A 445 1.97 15.43 -24.38
C ALA A 445 1.15 16.52 -23.64
N ARG A 446 1.69 17.07 -22.54
CA ARG A 446 1.02 18.12 -21.77
C ARG A 446 0.92 19.44 -22.53
N ALA A 447 1.94 19.78 -23.32
CA ALA A 447 1.94 20.95 -24.21
C ALA A 447 0.88 20.80 -25.31
N GLU A 448 0.76 19.61 -25.91
CA GLU A 448 -0.25 19.35 -26.93
C GLU A 448 -1.67 19.42 -26.37
N LEU A 449 -1.90 18.89 -25.16
CA LEU A 449 -3.18 19.04 -24.46
C LEU A 449 -3.54 20.51 -24.20
N ALA A 450 -2.56 21.37 -23.93
CA ALA A 450 -2.79 22.80 -23.76
C ALA A 450 -3.18 23.48 -25.08
N ASN A 451 -2.55 23.09 -26.20
CA ASN A 451 -2.89 23.58 -27.54
C ASN A 451 -4.32 23.22 -27.93
N LEU A 452 -4.74 21.98 -27.67
CA LEU A 452 -6.10 21.51 -27.98
C LEU A 452 -7.18 22.24 -27.17
N LYS A 453 -6.90 22.66 -25.94
CA LYS A 453 -7.85 23.44 -25.12
C LYS A 453 -7.95 24.91 -25.54
N ALA A 454 -6.98 25.41 -26.29
CA ALA A 454 -6.94 26.80 -26.76
C ALA A 454 -7.61 26.98 -28.14
N GLN A 455 -7.85 25.89 -28.86
CA GLN A 455 -8.69 25.81 -30.06
C GLN A 455 -10.15 25.62 -29.66
#